data_AF-A0A9E2YKK2-F1
#
_entry.id   AF-A0A9E2YKK2-F1
#
_cell.length_a   1.000
_cell.length_b   1.000
_cell.length_c   1.000
_cell.angle_alpha   90.00
_cell.angle_beta   90.00
_cell.angle_gamma   90.00
#
_symmetry.space_group_name_H-M   'P 1'
#
loop_
_entity.id
_entity.type
_entity.pdbx_description
1 polymer ?
#
loop_
_entity_poly.entity_id
_entity_poly.type
_entity_poly.pdbx_seq_one_letter_code
_entity_poly.pdbx_strand_id
1 'polypeptide(L)'
;MPRVAVAAVTLIVVQLGIRAVLAFGGYFYWDDLILIGKAGTHNLLSPAYLFDDHDGHVMPAAFLVAGVITRLAPLVWTWPAISLVVLQLLASLALLRALHVILGWRPVILIPLTFALFTPLAVPGFAWWAAALNSLPMLAALSWVCADAVLLVRTGNQRYALTGMLVYLGGLLFFEKAAVIPFVAFAVAALVWHVGHGRPFGAALLAVWRAGQRLWVGALALTVAWVAIYLAVVNQQRWSSDLSMTCELLLRSVTHGIVPGLAGGPWHWDRWAPASPWATPGPLVMALGWLVLAGTLAVSLVRKARIGPVWLTAVGYAVACQVPIYLMRSSKQTALELAQTLRYLPDLVVVLALLAAVALSAPNRTAGPRWLDASPKRAAMAVGFAALFVASSLYSTATFLTSWRDNPAQPYLRNARAGLAAAHAASDAPLLDQEVDPLVLQRVAAPQNMASHMFALLRDRPEFASATTQLRMLDSSGRLVKARVTWIRTIAPGPMPQCGYFAQPDKPARLILSGPLLPADWTVELNYLANSDGSMTLTMAEGP
;
A
#
# COMPACT_ATOMS: atom_id res chain seq x y z
N MET A 1 28.88 -21.78 -4.83
CA MET A 1 28.43 -20.55 -4.13
C MET A 1 29.07 -20.49 -2.74
N PRO A 2 29.48 -19.32 -2.23
CA PRO A 2 29.92 -19.17 -0.84
C PRO A 2 28.83 -19.63 0.15
N ARG A 3 29.20 -20.24 1.29
CA ARG A 3 28.23 -20.70 2.32
C ARG A 3 27.26 -19.59 2.77
N VAL A 4 27.76 -18.35 2.88
CA VAL A 4 26.97 -17.17 3.25
C VAL A 4 25.92 -16.84 2.18
N ALA A 5 26.25 -17.03 0.89
CA ALA A 5 25.30 -16.81 -0.20
C ALA A 5 24.16 -17.83 -0.15
N VAL A 6 24.48 -19.09 0.14
CA VAL A 6 23.47 -20.13 0.35
C VAL A 6 22.55 -19.76 1.51
N ALA A 7 23.11 -19.37 2.66
CA ALA A 7 22.33 -18.94 3.81
C ALA A 7 21.42 -17.73 3.50
N ALA A 8 21.93 -16.73 2.77
CA ALA A 8 21.14 -15.57 2.36
C ALA A 8 19.97 -15.96 1.44
N VAL A 9 20.21 -16.84 0.47
CA VAL A 9 19.16 -17.37 -0.42
C VAL A 9 18.14 -18.19 0.38
N THR A 10 18.59 -19.05 1.30
CA THR A 10 17.70 -19.81 2.18
C THR A 10 16.80 -18.89 3.00
N LEU A 11 17.33 -17.81 3.58
CA LEU A 11 16.53 -16.83 4.32
C LEU A 11 15.46 -16.18 3.42
N ILE A 12 15.80 -15.83 2.18
CA ILE A 12 14.83 -15.28 1.22
C ILE A 12 13.75 -16.30 0.88
N VAL A 13 14.12 -17.55 0.61
CA VAL A 13 13.15 -18.62 0.28
C VAL A 13 12.20 -18.88 1.46
N VAL A 14 12.73 -18.99 2.68
CA VAL A 14 11.91 -19.15 3.89
C VAL A 14 10.96 -17.97 4.06
N GLN A 15 11.48 -16.75 3.90
CA GLN A 15 10.67 -15.54 3.99
C GLN A 15 9.57 -15.49 2.92
N LEU A 16 9.86 -15.89 1.69
CA LEU A 16 8.86 -15.96 0.62
C LEU A 16 7.77 -16.98 0.93
N GLY A 17 8.10 -18.12 1.56
CA GLY A 17 7.10 -19.07 2.06
C GLY A 17 6.15 -18.41 3.07
N ILE A 18 6.68 -17.65 4.03
CA ILE A 18 5.87 -16.91 5.02
C ILE A 18 5.01 -15.84 4.33
N ARG A 19 5.58 -15.09 3.39
CA ARG A 19 4.89 -14.07 2.61
C ARG A 19 3.80 -14.67 1.72
N ALA A 20 4.01 -15.85 1.17
CA ALA A 20 3.00 -16.59 0.41
C ALA A 20 1.83 -16.99 1.31
N VAL A 21 2.07 -17.54 2.51
CA VAL A 21 1.01 -17.86 3.47
C VAL A 21 0.17 -16.62 3.80
N LEU A 22 0.82 -15.47 3.96
CA LEU A 22 0.14 -14.19 4.21
C LEU A 22 -0.67 -13.72 2.99
N ALA A 23 -0.09 -13.74 1.79
CA ALA A 23 -0.76 -13.31 0.56
C ALA A 23 -1.96 -14.19 0.21
N PHE A 24 -1.80 -15.51 0.22
CA PHE A 24 -2.89 -16.46 -0.07
C PHE A 24 -3.89 -16.60 1.09
N GLY A 25 -3.49 -16.23 2.31
CA GLY A 25 -4.37 -16.15 3.47
C GLY A 25 -5.17 -14.85 3.56
N GLY A 26 -4.88 -13.85 2.71
CA GLY A 26 -5.61 -12.60 2.61
C GLY A 26 -6.68 -12.60 1.51
N TYR A 27 -7.28 -11.45 1.28
CA TYR A 27 -8.22 -11.21 0.18
C TYR A 27 -8.26 -9.72 -0.18
N PHE A 28 -9.00 -9.35 -1.23
CA PHE A 28 -9.17 -7.96 -1.66
C PHE A 28 -9.61 -7.06 -0.51
N TYR A 29 -9.06 -5.86 -0.48
CA TYR A 29 -9.34 -4.87 0.54
C TYR A 29 -9.32 -3.45 -0.04
N TRP A 30 -10.38 -2.68 0.24
CA TRP A 30 -10.46 -1.23 0.02
C TRP A 30 -10.00 -0.78 -1.39
N ASP A 31 -8.83 -0.15 -1.51
CA ASP A 31 -8.27 0.34 -2.78
C ASP A 31 -8.15 -0.75 -3.84
N ASP A 32 -7.98 -2.01 -3.44
CA ASP A 32 -7.96 -3.13 -4.37
C ASP A 32 -9.25 -3.17 -5.20
N LEU A 33 -10.40 -2.93 -4.56
CA LEU A 33 -11.72 -2.91 -5.18
C LEU A 33 -11.94 -1.65 -6.03
N ILE A 34 -11.36 -0.52 -5.63
CA ILE A 34 -11.36 0.73 -6.41
C ILE A 34 -10.58 0.52 -7.72
N LEU A 35 -9.39 -0.09 -7.66
CA LEU A 35 -8.60 -0.43 -8.84
C LEU A 35 -9.35 -1.41 -9.75
N ILE A 36 -10.08 -2.37 -9.18
CA ILE A 36 -10.91 -3.31 -9.95
C ILE A 36 -12.04 -2.57 -10.69
N GLY A 37 -12.78 -1.70 -10.00
CA GLY A 37 -13.87 -0.93 -10.60
C GLY A 37 -13.40 -0.02 -11.72
N LYS A 38 -12.27 0.68 -11.52
CA LYS A 38 -11.65 1.51 -12.55
C LYS A 38 -11.19 0.68 -13.76
N ALA A 39 -10.55 -0.46 -13.54
CA ALA A 39 -10.10 -1.35 -14.62
C ALA A 39 -11.28 -1.89 -15.46
N GLY A 40 -12.45 -2.04 -14.84
CA GLY A 40 -13.67 -2.47 -15.50
C GLY A 40 -14.41 -1.40 -16.29
N THR A 41 -14.28 -0.14 -15.89
CA THR A 41 -15.03 0.99 -16.46
C THR A 41 -14.21 1.86 -17.40
N HIS A 42 -12.88 1.74 -17.38
CA HIS A 42 -11.97 2.56 -18.20
C HIS A 42 -11.12 1.72 -19.15
N ASN A 43 -10.62 2.34 -20.22
CA ASN A 43 -9.60 1.74 -21.09
C ASN A 43 -8.23 1.80 -20.38
N LEU A 44 -7.54 0.65 -20.28
CA LEU A 44 -6.28 0.52 -19.55
C LEU A 44 -5.14 1.43 -20.07
N LEU A 45 -5.17 1.81 -21.35
CA LEU A 45 -4.15 2.67 -21.95
C LEU A 45 -4.56 4.14 -22.03
N SER A 46 -5.76 4.47 -21.54
CA SER A 46 -6.23 5.85 -21.52
C SER A 46 -5.44 6.68 -20.51
N PRO A 47 -5.09 7.94 -20.85
CA PRO A 47 -4.45 8.85 -19.89
C PRO A 47 -5.29 9.06 -18.62
N ALA A 48 -6.62 9.10 -18.74
CA ALA A 48 -7.54 9.24 -17.61
C ALA A 48 -7.49 8.05 -16.62
N TYR A 49 -7.06 6.87 -17.06
CA TYR A 49 -6.86 5.72 -16.18
C TYR A 49 -5.44 5.69 -15.58
N LEU A 50 -4.42 5.93 -16.42
CA LEU A 50 -3.02 5.80 -16.01
C LEU A 50 -2.53 6.98 -15.15
N PHE A 51 -3.07 8.17 -15.39
CA PHE A 51 -2.73 9.41 -14.67
C PHE A 51 -3.93 9.91 -13.87
N ASP A 52 -4.65 8.98 -13.24
CA ASP A 52 -5.72 9.26 -12.30
C ASP A 52 -5.15 9.73 -10.95
N ASP A 53 -5.78 10.74 -10.33
CA ASP A 53 -5.50 11.13 -8.95
C ASP A 53 -6.14 10.11 -7.99
N HIS A 54 -5.39 9.06 -7.68
CA HIS A 54 -5.83 8.02 -6.76
C HIS A 54 -5.44 8.37 -5.32
N ASP A 55 -6.29 9.13 -4.64
CA ASP A 55 -6.08 9.55 -3.25
C ASP A 55 -4.74 10.29 -3.03
N GLY A 56 -4.31 11.11 -3.99
CA GLY A 56 -3.04 11.81 -3.97
C GLY A 56 -1.84 11.02 -4.53
N HIS A 57 -2.08 9.88 -5.18
CA HIS A 57 -1.04 9.06 -5.80
C HIS A 57 -1.05 9.17 -7.33
N VAL A 58 0.14 9.21 -7.92
CA VAL A 58 0.34 9.09 -9.39
C VAL A 58 1.18 7.85 -9.64
N MET A 59 0.54 6.79 -10.14
CA MET A 59 1.11 5.44 -10.19
C MET A 59 0.74 4.69 -11.48
N PRO A 60 1.09 5.20 -12.67
CA PRO A 60 0.66 4.65 -13.95
C PRO A 60 1.02 3.17 -14.15
N ALA A 61 2.21 2.74 -13.71
CA ALA A 61 2.60 1.34 -13.83
C ALA A 61 1.84 0.43 -12.84
N ALA A 62 1.51 0.93 -11.64
CA ALA A 62 0.69 0.18 -10.68
C ALA A 62 -0.73 -0.03 -11.24
N PHE A 63 -1.34 1.03 -11.78
CA PHE A 63 -2.63 0.96 -12.48
C PHE A 63 -2.59 -0.03 -13.64
N LEU A 64 -1.59 0.05 -14.50
CA LEU A 64 -1.47 -0.85 -15.64
C LEU A 64 -1.38 -2.33 -15.20
N VAL A 65 -0.55 -2.63 -14.20
CA VAL A 65 -0.40 -4.00 -13.67
C VAL A 65 -1.70 -4.48 -13.02
N ALA A 66 -2.32 -3.66 -12.16
CA ALA A 66 -3.57 -4.02 -11.49
C ALA A 66 -4.70 -4.24 -12.50
N GLY A 67 -4.79 -3.38 -13.53
CA GLY A 67 -5.77 -3.45 -14.59
C GLY A 67 -5.62 -4.68 -15.47
N VAL A 68 -4.38 -5.03 -15.87
CA VAL A 68 -4.10 -6.25 -16.64
C VAL A 68 -4.47 -7.49 -15.84
N ILE A 69 -4.04 -7.59 -14.59
CA ILE A 69 -4.38 -8.73 -13.71
C ILE A 69 -5.90 -8.86 -13.56
N THR A 70 -6.58 -7.75 -13.31
CA THR A 70 -8.03 -7.72 -13.08
C THR A 70 -8.81 -8.10 -14.34
N ARG A 71 -8.40 -7.63 -15.52
CA ARG A 71 -9.06 -7.95 -16.80
C ARG A 71 -8.89 -9.41 -17.20
N LEU A 72 -7.72 -9.99 -16.91
CA LEU A 72 -7.44 -11.40 -17.21
C LEU A 72 -8.21 -12.34 -16.28
N ALA A 73 -8.37 -11.96 -15.01
CA ALA A 73 -9.05 -12.79 -14.01
C ALA A 73 -9.87 -11.95 -13.02
N PRO A 74 -11.05 -11.47 -13.44
CA PRO A 74 -11.89 -10.59 -12.62
C PRO A 74 -12.26 -11.21 -11.27
N LEU A 75 -11.99 -10.49 -10.18
CA LEU A 75 -12.26 -10.91 -8.80
C LEU A 75 -11.63 -12.26 -8.42
N VAL A 76 -10.50 -12.65 -9.05
CA VAL A 76 -9.75 -13.86 -8.69
C VAL A 76 -8.49 -13.48 -7.92
N TRP A 77 -8.53 -13.59 -6.58
CA TRP A 77 -7.45 -13.17 -5.68
C TRP A 77 -6.10 -13.88 -5.89
N THR A 78 -6.10 -15.09 -6.46
CA THR A 78 -4.88 -15.87 -6.71
C THR A 78 -3.81 -15.08 -7.47
N TRP A 79 -4.19 -14.28 -8.46
CA TRP A 79 -3.24 -13.53 -9.29
C TRP A 79 -2.63 -12.31 -8.59
N PRO A 80 -3.43 -11.46 -7.90
CA PRO A 80 -2.90 -10.50 -6.92
C PRO A 80 -1.91 -11.13 -5.95
N ALA A 81 -2.26 -12.26 -5.32
CA ALA A 81 -1.37 -12.94 -4.37
C ALA A 81 -0.05 -13.42 -5.00
N ILE A 82 -0.08 -13.96 -6.22
CA ILE A 82 1.14 -14.31 -6.97
C ILE A 82 2.00 -13.06 -7.24
N SER A 83 1.37 -11.96 -7.65
CA SER A 83 2.08 -10.70 -7.93
C SER A 83 2.81 -10.18 -6.69
N LEU A 84 2.20 -10.28 -5.50
CA LEU A 84 2.83 -9.92 -4.23
C LEU A 84 4.12 -10.71 -3.99
N VAL A 85 4.07 -12.03 -4.16
CA VAL A 85 5.23 -12.91 -3.93
C VAL A 85 6.34 -12.64 -4.94
N VAL A 86 6.01 -12.42 -6.21
CA VAL A 86 6.99 -12.07 -7.26
C VAL A 86 7.66 -10.73 -6.98
N LEU A 87 6.88 -9.70 -6.66
CA LEU A 87 7.40 -8.37 -6.33
C LEU A 87 8.25 -8.40 -5.06
N GLN A 88 7.87 -9.19 -4.05
CA GLN A 88 8.67 -9.39 -2.85
C GLN A 88 10.00 -10.08 -3.15
N LEU A 89 10.02 -11.09 -4.03
CA LEU A 89 11.26 -11.71 -4.48
C LEU A 89 12.19 -10.69 -5.14
N LEU A 90 11.67 -9.85 -6.04
CA LEU A 90 12.43 -8.78 -6.69
C LEU A 90 13.01 -7.79 -5.65
N ALA A 91 12.21 -7.34 -4.69
CA ALA A 91 12.67 -6.45 -3.63
C ALA A 91 13.74 -7.10 -2.74
N SER A 92 13.55 -8.35 -2.33
CA SER A 92 14.51 -9.11 -1.51
C SER A 92 15.85 -9.34 -2.24
N LEU A 93 15.82 -9.66 -3.53
CA LEU A 93 17.02 -9.85 -4.35
C LEU A 93 17.76 -8.53 -4.60
N ALA A 94 17.04 -7.44 -4.88
CA ALA A 94 17.63 -6.12 -5.03
C ALA A 94 18.31 -5.65 -3.74
N LEU A 95 17.67 -5.90 -2.58
CA LEU A 95 18.28 -5.63 -1.27
C LEU A 95 19.52 -6.49 -1.04
N LEU A 96 19.46 -7.80 -1.28
CA LEU A 96 20.62 -8.69 -1.14
C LEU A 96 21.79 -8.21 -2.01
N ARG A 97 21.51 -7.79 -3.25
CA ARG A 97 22.52 -7.18 -4.14
C ARG A 97 23.15 -5.95 -3.50
N ALA A 98 22.35 -5.02 -2.97
CA ALA A 98 22.85 -3.80 -2.33
C ALA A 98 23.70 -4.10 -1.09
N LEU A 99 23.23 -4.99 -0.23
CA LEU A 99 23.97 -5.45 0.95
C LEU A 99 25.29 -6.13 0.56
N HIS A 100 25.29 -6.95 -0.49
CA HIS A 100 26.49 -7.59 -1.03
C HIS A 100 27.48 -6.56 -1.60
N VAL A 101 27.01 -5.53 -2.30
CA VAL A 101 27.88 -4.44 -2.77
C VAL A 101 28.56 -3.75 -1.59
N ILE A 102 27.87 -3.53 -0.48
CA ILE A 102 28.42 -2.83 0.69
C ILE A 102 29.37 -3.74 1.50
N LEU A 103 28.97 -4.97 1.81
CA LEU A 103 29.63 -5.85 2.77
C LEU A 103 30.42 -7.03 2.16
N GLY A 104 30.16 -7.37 0.90
CA GLY A 104 30.58 -8.64 0.28
C GLY A 104 29.92 -9.86 0.92
N TRP A 105 30.38 -11.07 0.57
CA TRP A 105 29.90 -12.34 1.14
C TRP A 105 30.42 -12.64 2.57
N ARG A 106 30.48 -11.62 3.42
CA ARG A 106 30.85 -11.76 4.84
C ARG A 106 29.62 -12.17 5.66
N PRO A 107 29.73 -13.04 6.68
CA PRO A 107 28.57 -13.48 7.47
C PRO A 107 27.73 -12.35 8.09
N VAL A 108 28.34 -11.19 8.34
CA VAL A 108 27.65 -9.99 8.85
C VAL A 108 26.54 -9.47 7.93
N ILE A 109 26.53 -9.83 6.64
CA ILE A 109 25.44 -9.51 5.70
C ILE A 109 24.09 -10.08 6.16
N LEU A 110 24.11 -11.20 6.88
CA LEU A 110 22.91 -11.89 7.34
C LEU A 110 22.15 -11.08 8.40
N ILE A 111 22.81 -10.15 9.11
CA ILE A 111 22.17 -9.31 10.13
C ILE A 111 21.16 -8.34 9.50
N PRO A 112 21.55 -7.40 8.62
CA PRO A 112 20.60 -6.48 7.99
C PRO A 112 19.61 -7.21 7.07
N LEU A 113 20.03 -8.31 6.43
CA LEU A 113 19.12 -9.12 5.61
C LEU A 113 18.02 -9.76 6.46
N THR A 114 18.36 -10.39 7.59
CA THR A 114 17.38 -11.01 8.50
C THR A 114 16.43 -9.96 9.06
N PHE A 115 16.95 -8.81 9.48
CA PHE A 115 16.11 -7.69 9.93
C PHE A 115 15.08 -7.29 8.86
N ALA A 116 15.53 -7.00 7.64
CA ALA A 116 14.66 -6.53 6.58
C ALA A 116 13.64 -7.56 6.10
N LEU A 117 14.02 -8.85 6.07
CA LEU A 117 13.16 -9.93 5.62
C LEU A 117 12.01 -10.20 6.60
N PHE A 118 12.32 -10.22 7.90
CA PHE A 118 11.40 -10.72 8.91
C PHE A 118 10.70 -9.63 9.72
N THR A 119 11.21 -8.39 9.78
CA THR A 119 10.57 -7.36 10.60
C THR A 119 9.08 -7.17 10.24
N PRO A 120 8.19 -7.08 11.24
CA PRO A 120 6.76 -6.87 11.02
C PRO A 120 6.43 -5.46 10.50
N LEU A 121 7.37 -4.51 10.55
CA LEU A 121 7.20 -3.15 10.01
C LEU A 121 6.82 -3.13 8.52
N ALA A 122 7.25 -4.13 7.76
CA ALA A 122 6.94 -4.25 6.33
C ALA A 122 5.68 -5.10 6.06
N VAL A 123 5.04 -5.69 7.08
CA VAL A 123 3.93 -6.64 6.90
C VAL A 123 2.68 -5.99 6.34
N PRO A 124 2.15 -4.89 6.89
CA PRO A 124 0.92 -4.29 6.37
C PRO A 124 1.08 -3.77 4.94
N GLY A 125 2.23 -3.16 4.62
CA GLY A 125 2.52 -2.66 3.26
C GLY A 125 2.66 -3.78 2.21
N PHE A 126 2.98 -5.01 2.63
CA PHE A 126 3.00 -6.18 1.75
C PHE A 126 1.61 -6.84 1.62
N ALA A 127 0.84 -6.92 2.71
CA ALA A 127 -0.41 -7.69 2.74
C ALA A 127 -1.55 -7.05 1.94
N TRP A 128 -1.60 -5.72 1.91
CA TRP A 128 -2.57 -4.96 1.13
C TRP A 128 -2.06 -4.78 -0.31
N TRP A 129 -2.77 -5.35 -1.29
CA TRP A 129 -2.30 -5.47 -2.67
C TRP A 129 -2.02 -4.13 -3.35
N ALA A 130 -2.94 -3.17 -3.30
CA ALA A 130 -2.74 -1.84 -3.86
C ALA A 130 -1.51 -1.13 -3.25
N ALA A 131 -1.34 -1.20 -1.92
CA ALA A 131 -0.18 -0.63 -1.25
C ALA A 131 1.14 -1.34 -1.64
N ALA A 132 1.10 -2.65 -1.84
CA ALA A 132 2.25 -3.45 -2.24
C ALA A 132 2.65 -3.24 -3.69
N LEU A 133 1.69 -3.03 -4.60
CA LEU A 133 1.94 -2.67 -6.00
C LEU A 133 2.76 -1.38 -6.11
N ASN A 134 2.56 -0.44 -5.19
CA ASN A 134 3.36 0.79 -5.13
C ASN A 134 4.70 0.54 -4.43
N SER A 135 4.64 -0.03 -3.22
CA SER A 135 5.80 -0.08 -2.34
C SER A 135 6.86 -1.08 -2.81
N LEU A 136 6.51 -2.32 -3.19
CA LEU A 136 7.51 -3.35 -3.50
C LEU A 136 8.41 -2.99 -4.70
N PRO A 137 7.90 -2.49 -5.84
CA PRO A 137 8.75 -1.99 -6.92
C PRO A 137 9.63 -0.82 -6.48
N MET A 138 9.09 0.11 -5.70
CA MET A 138 9.86 1.22 -5.13
C MET A 138 11.00 0.73 -4.23
N LEU A 139 10.77 -0.28 -3.37
CA LEU A 139 11.81 -0.86 -2.50
C LEU A 139 12.90 -1.57 -3.30
N ALA A 140 12.51 -2.27 -4.36
CA ALA A 140 13.46 -2.89 -5.29
C ALA A 140 14.31 -1.81 -5.98
N ALA A 141 13.68 -0.73 -6.45
CA ALA A 141 14.37 0.40 -7.06
C ALA A 141 15.31 1.11 -6.08
N LEU A 142 14.85 1.40 -4.86
CA LEU A 142 15.64 2.02 -3.81
C LEU A 142 16.92 1.22 -3.53
N SER A 143 16.78 -0.09 -3.36
CA SER A 143 17.92 -0.98 -3.12
C SER A 143 18.88 -1.02 -4.31
N TRP A 144 18.34 -1.15 -5.53
CA TRP A 144 19.12 -1.24 -6.74
C TRP A 144 19.91 0.04 -7.03
N VAL A 145 19.26 1.20 -6.92
CA VAL A 145 19.88 2.51 -7.16
C VAL A 145 20.94 2.79 -6.10
N CYS A 146 20.73 2.42 -4.84
CA CYS A 146 21.77 2.51 -3.81
C CYS A 146 23.00 1.66 -4.18
N ALA A 147 22.81 0.45 -4.66
CA ALA A 147 23.88 -0.42 -5.11
C ALA A 147 24.63 0.17 -6.32
N ASP A 148 23.90 0.69 -7.31
CA ASP A 148 24.45 1.31 -8.51
C ASP A 148 25.21 2.60 -8.19
N ALA A 149 24.69 3.43 -7.29
CA ALA A 149 25.39 4.63 -6.82
C ALA A 149 26.73 4.27 -6.16
N VAL A 150 26.75 3.26 -5.27
CA VAL A 150 27.99 2.81 -4.63
C VAL A 150 28.97 2.25 -5.67
N LEU A 151 28.49 1.46 -6.64
CA LEU A 151 29.34 0.89 -7.69
C LEU A 151 29.86 1.94 -8.66
N LEU A 152 29.04 2.94 -9.03
CA LEU A 152 29.44 4.07 -9.86
C LEU A 152 30.59 4.84 -9.21
N VAL A 153 30.42 5.20 -7.92
CA VAL A 153 31.47 5.92 -7.17
C VAL A 153 32.74 5.08 -7.03
N ARG A 154 32.62 3.77 -6.81
CA ARG A 154 33.79 2.89 -6.61
C ARG A 154 34.54 2.57 -7.91
N THR A 155 33.83 2.43 -9.02
CA THR A 155 34.40 1.89 -10.27
C THR A 155 34.51 2.92 -11.39
N GLY A 156 33.81 4.05 -11.31
CA GLY A 156 33.69 5.03 -12.40
C GLY A 156 32.88 4.54 -13.61
N ASN A 157 32.38 3.30 -13.60
CA ASN A 157 31.69 2.71 -14.75
C ASN A 157 30.30 3.32 -14.93
N GLN A 158 30.13 4.04 -16.04
CA GLN A 158 28.94 4.83 -16.34
C GLN A 158 27.69 4.00 -16.62
N ARG A 159 27.82 2.68 -16.84
CA ARG A 159 26.66 1.79 -16.95
C ARG A 159 25.74 1.91 -15.72
N TYR A 160 26.31 2.12 -14.53
CA TYR A 160 25.55 2.21 -13.29
C TYR A 160 24.77 3.53 -13.18
N ALA A 161 25.21 4.59 -13.85
CA ALA A 161 24.41 5.81 -13.96
C ALA A 161 23.16 5.55 -14.83
N LEU A 162 23.32 4.83 -15.95
CA LEU A 162 22.21 4.47 -16.84
C LEU A 162 21.23 3.49 -16.17
N THR A 163 21.73 2.37 -15.63
CA THR A 163 20.87 1.38 -14.97
C THR A 163 20.20 1.96 -13.73
N GLY A 164 20.91 2.77 -12.95
CA GLY A 164 20.34 3.51 -11.84
C GLY A 164 19.20 4.45 -12.28
N MET A 165 19.37 5.17 -13.40
CA MET A 165 18.33 6.05 -13.93
C MET A 165 17.09 5.29 -14.39
N LEU A 166 17.28 4.21 -15.16
CA LEU A 166 16.18 3.41 -15.70
C LEU A 166 15.37 2.75 -14.58
N VAL A 167 16.06 2.23 -13.56
CA VAL A 167 15.40 1.64 -12.39
C VAL A 167 14.74 2.70 -11.52
N TYR A 168 15.33 3.89 -11.41
CA TYR A 168 14.71 5.01 -10.70
C TYR A 168 13.41 5.48 -11.39
N LEU A 169 13.42 5.61 -12.71
CA LEU A 169 12.22 5.88 -13.51
C LEU A 169 11.17 4.80 -13.28
N GLY A 170 11.57 3.52 -13.31
CA GLY A 170 10.69 2.40 -12.98
C GLY A 170 10.04 2.57 -11.61
N GLY A 171 10.81 2.94 -10.58
CA GLY A 171 10.28 3.23 -9.25
C GLY A 171 9.26 4.36 -9.23
N LEU A 172 9.53 5.48 -9.91
CA LEU A 172 8.61 6.62 -10.00
C LEU A 172 7.28 6.26 -10.65
N LEU A 173 7.30 5.42 -11.69
CA LEU A 173 6.08 4.97 -12.39
C LEU A 173 5.14 4.15 -11.48
N PHE A 174 5.65 3.55 -10.40
CA PHE A 174 4.85 2.81 -9.43
C PHE A 174 4.47 3.63 -8.21
N PHE A 175 5.29 4.61 -7.79
CA PHE A 175 5.03 5.34 -6.56
C PHE A 175 5.75 6.70 -6.53
N GLU A 176 5.02 7.79 -6.29
CA GLU A 176 5.62 9.12 -6.16
C GLU A 176 6.61 9.22 -4.99
N LYS A 177 6.42 8.42 -3.94
CA LYS A 177 7.37 8.31 -2.81
C LYS A 177 8.78 7.87 -3.26
N ALA A 178 8.91 7.27 -4.45
CA ALA A 178 10.20 6.94 -5.06
C ALA A 178 11.11 8.16 -5.23
N ALA A 179 10.58 9.39 -5.25
CA ALA A 179 11.35 10.63 -5.29
C ALA A 179 12.42 10.75 -4.19
N VAL A 180 12.31 9.98 -3.09
CA VAL A 180 13.33 9.92 -2.03
C VAL A 180 14.59 9.15 -2.42
N ILE A 181 14.52 8.27 -3.43
CA ILE A 181 15.58 7.32 -3.80
C ILE A 181 16.92 8.02 -4.09
N PRO A 182 17.00 9.10 -4.89
CA PRO A 182 18.28 9.75 -5.17
C PRO A 182 18.96 10.29 -3.91
N PHE A 183 18.19 10.82 -2.96
CA PHE A 183 18.69 11.34 -1.69
C PHE A 183 19.22 10.22 -0.80
N VAL A 184 18.50 9.10 -0.71
CA VAL A 184 18.94 7.91 0.03
C VAL A 184 20.20 7.33 -0.60
N ALA A 185 20.23 7.16 -1.93
CA ALA A 185 21.37 6.61 -2.64
C ALA A 185 22.63 7.49 -2.48
N PHE A 186 22.47 8.81 -2.54
CA PHE A 186 23.54 9.76 -2.28
C PHE A 186 24.05 9.64 -0.84
N ALA A 187 23.15 9.62 0.15
CA ALA A 187 23.51 9.48 1.56
C ALA A 187 24.23 8.16 1.84
N VAL A 188 23.72 7.03 1.33
CA VAL A 188 24.35 5.71 1.48
C VAL A 188 25.74 5.69 0.83
N ALA A 189 25.89 6.20 -0.40
CA ALA A 189 27.17 6.26 -1.07
C ALA A 189 28.18 7.15 -0.32
N ALA A 190 27.75 8.31 0.19
CA ALA A 190 28.58 9.21 0.98
C ALA A 190 29.00 8.59 2.31
N LEU A 191 28.09 7.91 3.01
CA LEU A 191 28.39 7.24 4.28
C LEU A 191 29.34 6.05 4.07
N VAL A 192 29.14 5.24 3.03
CA VAL A 192 30.08 4.15 2.67
C VAL A 192 31.48 4.70 2.40
N TRP A 193 31.58 5.82 1.67
CA TRP A 193 32.87 6.44 1.38
C TRP A 193 33.52 7.02 2.65
N HIS A 194 32.76 7.75 3.46
CA HIS A 194 33.20 8.36 4.73
C HIS A 194 33.78 7.31 5.69
N VAL A 195 33.03 6.22 5.86
CA VAL A 195 33.37 5.13 6.75
C VAL A 195 34.60 4.36 6.25
N GLY A 196 34.69 4.10 4.95
CA GLY A 196 35.78 3.31 4.34
C GLY A 196 37.11 4.05 4.19
N HIS A 197 37.09 5.34 3.80
CA HIS A 197 38.30 6.11 3.51
C HIS A 197 38.78 7.00 4.66
N GLY A 198 37.99 7.08 5.72
CA GLY A 198 38.35 7.79 6.94
C GLY A 198 38.51 9.30 6.83
N ARG A 199 37.96 9.88 5.78
CA ARG A 199 37.94 11.32 5.55
C ARG A 199 36.74 11.97 6.28
N PRO A 200 36.78 13.27 6.56
CA PRO A 200 35.64 14.00 7.09
C PRO A 200 34.39 13.83 6.22
N PHE A 201 33.21 13.83 6.83
CA PHE A 201 31.95 13.58 6.12
C PHE A 201 31.70 14.59 4.97
N GLY A 202 32.04 15.87 5.15
CA GLY A 202 31.91 16.87 4.10
C GLY A 202 32.75 16.58 2.85
N ALA A 203 33.97 16.05 3.02
CA ALA A 203 34.81 15.63 1.90
C ALA A 203 34.23 14.42 1.17
N ALA A 204 33.49 13.55 1.88
CA ALA A 204 32.79 12.42 1.30
C ALA A 204 31.65 12.86 0.38
N LEU A 205 30.86 13.84 0.81
CA LEU A 205 29.77 14.40 0.01
C LEU A 205 30.30 14.97 -1.31
N LEU A 206 31.38 15.74 -1.26
CA LEU A 206 31.99 16.33 -2.44
C LEU A 206 32.58 15.27 -3.39
N ALA A 207 33.22 14.24 -2.84
CA ALA A 207 33.78 13.14 -3.64
C ALA A 207 32.68 12.35 -4.36
N VAL A 208 31.59 12.00 -3.65
CA VAL A 208 30.45 11.27 -4.21
C VAL A 208 29.70 12.13 -5.24
N TRP A 209 29.53 13.42 -4.97
CA TRP A 209 28.95 14.36 -5.94
C TRP A 209 29.72 14.36 -7.25
N ARG A 210 31.04 14.54 -7.19
CA ARG A 210 31.91 14.57 -8.39
C ARG A 210 31.94 13.23 -9.11
N ALA A 211 32.07 12.13 -8.39
CA ALA A 211 32.18 10.79 -8.98
C ALA A 211 30.86 10.30 -9.61
N GLY A 212 29.71 10.77 -9.11
CA GLY A 212 28.39 10.35 -9.55
C GLY A 212 27.58 11.40 -10.30
N GLN A 213 28.19 12.52 -10.72
CA GLN A 213 27.47 13.70 -11.21
C GLN A 213 26.39 13.39 -12.26
N ARG A 214 26.66 12.47 -13.21
CA ARG A 214 25.69 12.08 -14.24
C ARG A 214 24.43 11.41 -13.67
N LEU A 215 24.59 10.57 -12.65
CA LEU A 215 23.46 9.96 -11.94
C LEU A 215 22.69 11.03 -11.15
N TRP A 216 23.38 11.91 -10.43
CA TRP A 216 22.73 12.92 -9.58
C TRP A 216 21.95 13.97 -10.38
N VAL A 217 22.59 14.52 -11.42
CA VAL A 217 21.96 15.52 -12.29
C VAL A 217 20.79 14.92 -13.05
N GLY A 218 20.95 13.72 -13.63
CA GLY A 218 19.86 13.05 -14.33
C GLY A 218 18.71 12.68 -13.39
N ALA A 219 19.01 12.21 -12.18
CA ALA A 219 17.99 11.86 -11.20
C ALA A 219 17.23 13.09 -10.72
N LEU A 220 17.93 14.21 -10.49
CA LEU A 220 17.30 15.48 -10.14
C LEU A 220 16.40 16.00 -11.28
N ALA A 221 16.87 15.96 -12.52
CA ALA A 221 16.07 16.34 -13.69
C ALA A 221 14.81 15.47 -13.81
N LEU A 222 14.95 14.16 -13.60
CA LEU A 222 13.82 13.24 -13.61
C LEU A 222 12.85 13.49 -12.45
N THR A 223 13.35 13.77 -11.24
CA THR A 223 12.51 14.16 -10.10
C THR A 223 11.72 15.42 -10.41
N VAL A 224 12.37 16.46 -10.97
CA VAL A 224 11.70 17.72 -11.33
C VAL A 224 10.62 17.49 -12.39
N ALA A 225 10.92 16.70 -13.42
CA ALA A 225 9.94 16.32 -14.44
C ALA A 225 8.75 15.56 -13.83
N TRP A 226 9.01 14.62 -12.91
CA TRP A 226 7.96 13.88 -12.23
C TRP A 226 7.13 14.76 -11.30
N VAL A 227 7.74 15.70 -10.58
CA VAL A 227 7.03 16.70 -9.78
C VAL A 227 6.10 17.52 -10.68
N ALA A 228 6.54 17.95 -11.86
CA ALA A 228 5.66 18.67 -12.79
C ALA A 228 4.44 17.83 -13.22
N ILE A 229 4.63 16.53 -13.50
CA ILE A 229 3.52 15.61 -13.78
C ILE A 229 2.60 15.48 -12.57
N TYR A 230 3.16 15.28 -11.38
CA TYR A 230 2.39 15.15 -10.14
C TYR A 230 1.53 16.39 -9.88
N LEU A 231 2.10 17.59 -10.03
CA LEU A 231 1.37 18.86 -9.87
C LEU A 231 0.27 19.07 -10.93
N ALA A 232 0.42 18.49 -12.11
CA ALA A 232 -0.58 18.56 -13.16
C ALA A 232 -1.74 17.57 -12.96
N VAL A 233 -1.50 16.47 -12.23
CA VAL A 233 -2.49 15.39 -12.02
C VAL A 233 -3.19 15.51 -10.66
N VAL A 234 -2.44 15.76 -9.59
CA VAL A 234 -2.95 15.64 -8.21
C VAL A 234 -3.47 16.97 -7.68
N ASN A 235 -4.67 16.93 -7.11
CA ASN A 235 -5.25 18.09 -6.45
C ASN A 235 -4.66 18.28 -5.02
N GLN A 236 -3.90 19.36 -4.81
CA GLN A 236 -3.10 19.57 -3.60
C GLN A 236 -3.86 20.10 -2.38
N GLN A 237 -5.19 20.23 -2.41
CA GLN A 237 -5.96 20.91 -1.34
C GLN A 237 -6.08 20.15 0.00
N ARG A 238 -5.19 19.18 0.28
CA ARG A 238 -5.30 18.26 1.42
C ARG A 238 -4.30 18.52 2.56
N TRP A 239 -3.57 19.64 2.54
CA TRP A 239 -2.58 19.94 3.57
C TRP A 239 -3.23 20.41 4.87
N SER A 240 -2.90 19.73 5.96
CA SER A 240 -3.21 20.13 7.32
C SER A 240 -2.17 21.11 7.85
N SER A 241 -2.64 22.19 8.46
CA SER A 241 -1.82 23.11 9.25
C SER A 241 -1.78 22.73 10.74
N ASP A 242 -2.38 21.61 11.14
CA ASP A 242 -2.36 21.11 12.52
C ASP A 242 -1.04 20.39 12.84
N LEU A 243 -0.06 21.18 13.24
CA LEU A 243 1.26 20.68 13.63
C LEU A 243 1.23 19.88 14.94
N SER A 244 0.25 20.10 15.82
CA SER A 244 0.12 19.35 17.07
C SER A 244 -0.28 17.91 16.76
N MET A 245 -1.35 17.73 15.97
CA MET A 245 -1.78 16.41 15.51
C MET A 245 -0.67 15.69 14.71
N THR A 246 0.04 16.43 13.85
CA THR A 246 1.17 15.88 13.10
C THR A 246 2.28 15.37 14.04
N CYS A 247 2.60 16.12 15.10
CA CYS A 247 3.57 15.73 16.12
C CYS A 247 3.11 14.49 16.89
N GLU A 248 1.84 14.43 17.30
CA GLU A 248 1.25 13.29 17.99
C GLU A 248 1.31 12.02 17.14
N LEU A 249 0.97 12.11 15.85
CA LEU A 249 1.08 11.00 14.90
C LEU A 249 2.54 10.53 14.71
N LEU A 250 3.51 11.45 14.63
CA LEU A 250 4.94 11.11 14.57
C LEU A 250 5.38 10.35 15.82
N LEU A 251 5.05 10.88 17.00
CA LEU A 251 5.38 10.24 18.28
C LEU A 251 4.70 8.88 18.42
N ARG A 252 3.44 8.77 18.00
CA ARG A 252 2.67 7.51 18.00
C ARG A 252 3.31 6.47 17.10
N SER A 253 3.71 6.84 15.89
CA SER A 253 4.42 5.95 14.96
C SER A 253 5.74 5.45 15.54
N VAL A 254 6.51 6.32 16.20
CA VAL A 254 7.79 5.91 16.83
C VAL A 254 7.54 4.94 17.98
N THR A 255 6.65 5.30 18.91
CA THR A 255 6.44 4.58 20.16
C THR A 255 5.67 3.27 20.00
N HIS A 256 4.67 3.24 19.10
CA HIS A 256 3.77 2.10 18.90
C HIS A 256 4.04 1.33 17.60
N GLY A 257 4.83 1.89 16.67
CA GLY A 257 5.21 1.25 15.42
C GLY A 257 6.68 0.89 15.35
N ILE A 258 7.54 1.89 15.08
CA ILE A 258 8.96 1.70 14.75
C ILE A 258 9.70 0.98 15.87
N VAL A 259 9.67 1.50 17.10
CA VAL A 259 10.47 0.98 18.21
C VAL A 259 10.08 -0.45 18.58
N PRO A 260 8.80 -0.80 18.80
CA PRO A 260 8.37 -2.18 18.99
C PRO A 260 8.78 -3.11 17.83
N GLY A 261 8.70 -2.63 16.59
CA GLY A 261 9.08 -3.39 15.40
C GLY A 261 10.58 -3.76 15.33
N LEU A 262 11.45 -3.01 16.01
CA LEU A 262 12.88 -3.35 16.13
C LEU A 262 13.11 -4.62 16.97
N ALA A 263 12.20 -4.95 17.89
CA ALA A 263 12.23 -6.17 18.69
C ALA A 263 11.34 -7.29 18.11
N GLY A 264 10.76 -7.09 16.92
CA GLY A 264 9.82 -8.02 16.30
C GLY A 264 8.37 -7.90 16.80
N GLY A 265 8.04 -6.85 17.57
CA GLY A 265 6.66 -6.50 17.96
C GLY A 265 5.82 -5.99 16.78
N PRO A 266 4.49 -5.81 16.90
CA PRO A 266 3.78 -5.45 18.13
C PRO A 266 3.22 -6.62 18.94
N TRP A 267 3.30 -7.86 18.45
CA TRP A 267 2.65 -9.06 18.99
C TRP A 267 1.12 -9.07 18.94
N HIS A 268 0.48 -7.90 19.00
CA HIS A 268 -0.97 -7.73 18.90
C HIS A 268 -1.34 -6.71 17.82
N TRP A 269 -2.42 -7.02 17.11
CA TRP A 269 -2.97 -6.20 16.03
C TRP A 269 -4.48 -6.14 16.21
N ASP A 270 -4.98 -4.93 16.36
CA ASP A 270 -6.42 -4.68 16.40
C ASP A 270 -6.94 -4.28 15.02
N ARG A 271 -8.23 -4.52 14.82
CA ARG A 271 -8.95 -4.17 13.60
C ARG A 271 -10.43 -4.00 13.90
N TRP A 272 -11.03 -2.95 13.35
CA TRP A 272 -12.46 -2.91 13.03
C TRP A 272 -12.63 -3.03 11.52
N ALA A 273 -13.63 -3.76 11.02
CA ALA A 273 -13.93 -3.74 9.60
C ALA A 273 -14.66 -2.42 9.23
N PRO A 274 -14.36 -1.78 8.08
CA PRO A 274 -13.46 -2.20 7.01
C PRO A 274 -12.07 -1.54 7.08
N ALA A 275 -11.50 -1.27 8.26
CA ALA A 275 -10.15 -0.73 8.36
C ALA A 275 -9.07 -1.81 8.20
N SER A 276 -7.86 -1.36 7.89
CA SER A 276 -6.65 -2.18 7.91
C SER A 276 -6.24 -2.43 9.37
N PRO A 277 -5.66 -3.60 9.70
CA PRO A 277 -5.10 -3.84 11.02
C PRO A 277 -4.08 -2.75 11.42
N TRP A 278 -4.05 -2.40 12.69
CA TRP A 278 -3.06 -1.48 13.27
C TRP A 278 -2.38 -2.10 14.51
N ALA A 279 -1.15 -1.69 14.74
CA ALA A 279 -0.29 -2.22 15.79
C ALA A 279 -0.69 -1.73 17.19
N THR A 280 -0.98 -2.63 18.12
CA THR A 280 -1.32 -2.31 19.53
C THR A 280 -0.35 -3.00 20.49
N PRO A 281 0.93 -2.59 20.51
CA PRO A 281 1.94 -3.23 21.34
C PRO A 281 1.67 -3.01 22.83
N GLY A 282 1.78 -4.08 23.62
CA GLY A 282 1.78 -3.97 25.08
C GLY A 282 3.05 -3.31 25.63
N PRO A 283 3.04 -2.81 26.90
CA PRO A 283 4.17 -2.10 27.50
C PRO A 283 5.48 -2.89 27.47
N LEU A 284 5.42 -4.22 27.63
CA LEU A 284 6.60 -5.09 27.57
C LEU A 284 7.28 -5.04 26.19
N VAL A 285 6.50 -5.09 25.11
CA VAL A 285 7.03 -5.06 23.74
C VAL A 285 7.67 -3.71 23.43
N MET A 286 7.03 -2.64 23.88
CA MET A 286 7.59 -1.28 23.77
C MET A 286 8.91 -1.17 24.53
N ALA A 287 8.98 -1.65 25.76
CA ALA A 287 10.19 -1.65 26.58
C ALA A 287 11.32 -2.48 25.93
N LEU A 288 11.00 -3.67 25.40
CA LEU A 288 11.95 -4.50 24.64
C LEU A 288 12.46 -3.78 23.39
N GLY A 289 11.58 -3.10 22.65
CA GLY A 289 11.96 -2.26 21.51
C GLY A 289 12.98 -1.19 21.87
N TRP A 290 12.72 -0.44 22.96
CA TRP A 290 13.65 0.56 23.46
C TRP A 290 14.97 -0.03 23.94
N LEU A 291 14.93 -1.19 24.61
CA LEU A 291 16.13 -1.92 25.04
C LEU A 291 16.98 -2.34 23.84
N VAL A 292 16.37 -2.88 22.78
CA VAL A 292 17.05 -3.26 21.54
C VAL A 292 17.66 -2.04 20.85
N LEU A 293 16.93 -0.92 20.77
CA LEU A 293 17.43 0.32 20.18
C LEU A 293 18.61 0.88 20.97
N ALA A 294 18.48 1.02 22.29
CA ALA A 294 19.53 1.52 23.18
C ALA A 294 20.76 0.61 23.17
N GLY A 295 20.56 -0.72 23.22
CA GLY A 295 21.63 -1.71 23.14
C GLY A 295 22.36 -1.67 21.80
N THR A 296 21.63 -1.57 20.68
CA THR A 296 22.22 -1.45 19.33
C THR A 296 23.02 -0.16 19.20
N LEU A 297 22.47 0.97 19.69
CA LEU A 297 23.16 2.25 19.72
C LEU A 297 24.45 2.17 20.55
N ALA A 298 24.37 1.70 21.80
CA ALA A 298 25.53 1.58 22.68
C ALA A 298 26.61 0.66 22.12
N VAL A 299 26.24 -0.56 21.68
CA VAL A 299 27.19 -1.51 21.10
C VAL A 299 27.82 -0.95 19.82
N SER A 300 27.05 -0.28 18.96
CA SER A 300 27.58 0.32 17.75
C SER A 300 28.58 1.45 18.05
N LEU A 301 28.27 2.35 19.00
CA LEU A 301 29.11 3.51 19.34
C LEU A 301 30.41 3.10 20.03
N VAL A 302 30.34 2.09 20.90
CA VAL A 302 31.50 1.52 21.59
C VAL A 302 32.40 0.73 20.64
N ARG A 303 31.81 0.00 19.68
CA ARG A 303 32.57 -0.87 18.77
C ARG A 303 33.10 -0.16 17.54
N LYS A 304 32.30 0.69 16.90
CA LYS A 304 32.56 1.25 15.57
C LYS A 304 32.98 2.71 15.68
N ALA A 305 33.94 3.10 14.84
CA ALA A 305 34.29 4.50 14.64
C ALA A 305 33.50 5.10 13.48
N ARG A 306 33.31 6.43 13.47
CA ARG A 306 32.74 7.20 12.35
C ARG A 306 31.28 6.86 11.98
N ILE A 307 30.51 6.32 12.93
CA ILE A 307 29.09 5.97 12.71
C ILE A 307 28.09 7.05 13.16
N GLY A 308 28.55 8.17 13.72
CA GLY A 308 27.68 9.28 14.13
C GLY A 308 26.75 9.76 13.00
N PRO A 309 27.29 10.08 11.80
CA PRO A 309 26.46 10.43 10.64
C PRO A 309 25.47 9.34 10.23
N VAL A 310 25.80 8.05 10.40
CA VAL A 310 24.89 6.94 10.08
C VAL A 310 23.64 6.97 10.96
N TRP A 311 23.81 7.18 12.27
CA TRP A 311 22.69 7.33 13.20
C TRP A 311 21.87 8.59 12.95
N LEU A 312 22.53 9.72 12.67
CA LEU A 312 21.84 10.96 12.29
C LEU A 312 21.00 10.79 11.03
N THR A 313 21.53 10.09 10.00
CA THR A 313 20.76 9.77 8.79
C THR A 313 19.61 8.82 9.10
N ALA A 314 19.77 7.84 9.99
CA ALA A 314 18.69 6.93 10.37
C ALA A 314 17.53 7.67 11.06
N VAL A 315 17.83 8.52 12.05
CA VAL A 315 16.83 9.34 12.75
C VAL A 315 16.19 10.36 11.80
N GLY A 316 17.02 11.05 11.01
CA GLY A 316 16.54 12.04 10.03
C GLY A 316 15.60 11.42 9.01
N TYR A 317 15.93 10.24 8.47
CA TYR A 317 15.06 9.54 7.52
C TYR A 317 13.75 9.09 8.19
N ALA A 318 13.81 8.51 9.39
CA ALA A 318 12.64 8.03 10.11
C ALA A 318 11.61 9.15 10.38
N VAL A 319 12.06 10.39 10.60
CA VAL A 319 11.19 11.56 10.75
C VAL A 319 10.75 12.10 9.39
N ALA A 320 11.71 12.36 8.49
CA ALA A 320 11.44 13.02 7.21
C ALA A 320 10.50 12.23 6.29
N CYS A 321 10.55 10.89 6.31
CA CYS A 321 9.68 10.07 5.46
C CYS A 321 8.21 10.03 5.93
N GLN A 322 7.94 10.48 7.17
CA GLN A 322 6.60 10.45 7.78
C GLN A 322 5.92 11.81 7.79
N VAL A 323 6.68 12.90 7.95
CA VAL A 323 6.14 14.26 8.04
C VAL A 323 5.18 14.59 6.87
N PRO A 324 5.54 14.38 5.60
CA PRO A 324 4.63 14.70 4.50
C PRO A 324 3.32 13.90 4.54
N ILE A 325 3.39 12.63 4.98
CA ILE A 325 2.23 11.74 5.06
C ILE A 325 1.23 12.29 6.07
N TYR A 326 1.70 12.67 7.26
CA TYR A 326 0.81 13.20 8.29
C TYR A 326 0.34 14.62 7.99
N LEU A 327 1.15 15.45 7.32
CA LEU A 327 0.69 16.75 6.83
C LEU A 327 -0.44 16.61 5.80
N MET A 328 -0.40 15.60 4.92
CA MET A 328 -1.42 15.41 3.88
C MET A 328 -2.63 14.57 4.33
N ARG A 329 -2.51 13.79 5.41
CA ARG A 329 -3.55 12.85 5.85
C ARG A 329 -4.11 13.12 7.24
N SER A 330 -3.67 14.18 7.92
CA SER A 330 -4.21 14.56 9.22
C SER A 330 -5.27 15.66 9.13
N SER A 331 -6.07 15.75 10.17
CA SER A 331 -7.08 16.76 10.46
C SER A 331 -7.32 16.73 11.96
N LYS A 332 -8.05 17.70 12.51
CA LYS A 332 -8.39 17.76 13.94
C LYS A 332 -9.10 16.49 14.46
N GLN A 333 -9.75 15.74 13.58
CA GLN A 333 -10.50 14.53 13.89
C GLN A 333 -9.78 13.24 13.46
N THR A 334 -8.51 13.32 13.06
CA THR A 334 -7.75 12.15 12.64
C THR A 334 -7.43 11.26 13.84
N ALA A 335 -7.75 9.97 13.70
CA ALA A 335 -7.45 8.95 14.69
C ALA A 335 -5.93 8.64 14.71
N LEU A 336 -5.33 8.55 15.90
CA LEU A 336 -3.90 8.29 16.07
C LEU A 336 -3.49 6.88 15.57
N GLU A 337 -4.45 5.96 15.50
CA GLU A 337 -4.34 4.60 14.96
C GLU A 337 -3.85 4.61 13.51
N LEU A 338 -4.05 5.71 12.75
CA LEU A 338 -3.49 5.87 11.41
C LEU A 338 -1.97 5.64 11.39
N ALA A 339 -1.25 6.20 12.38
CA ALA A 339 0.20 6.05 12.54
C ALA A 339 0.61 4.62 12.93
N GLN A 340 -0.32 3.80 13.44
CA GLN A 340 -0.09 2.43 13.88
C GLN A 340 -0.34 1.39 12.78
N THR A 341 -0.87 1.78 11.62
CA THR A 341 -1.11 0.86 10.49
C THR A 341 0.17 0.34 9.83
N LEU A 342 1.33 0.95 10.10
CA LEU A 342 2.69 0.64 9.62
C LEU A 342 2.88 0.55 8.09
N ARG A 343 1.82 0.68 7.28
CA ARG A 343 1.86 0.57 5.81
C ARG A 343 2.81 1.55 5.13
N TYR A 344 3.18 2.64 5.82
CA TYR A 344 4.11 3.67 5.32
C TYR A 344 5.58 3.46 5.70
N LEU A 345 5.89 2.42 6.48
CA LEU A 345 7.24 2.12 6.98
C LEU A 345 8.10 1.11 6.17
N PRO A 346 7.64 0.43 5.11
CA PRO A 346 8.49 -0.53 4.39
C PRO A 346 9.81 0.04 3.86
N ASP A 347 9.85 1.31 3.43
CA ASP A 347 11.07 1.97 2.96
C ASP A 347 12.04 2.26 4.10
N LEU A 348 11.54 2.62 5.28
CA LEU A 348 12.36 2.77 6.48
C LEU A 348 13.10 1.46 6.81
N VAL A 349 12.44 0.30 6.66
CA VAL A 349 13.08 -1.01 6.88
C VAL A 349 14.30 -1.20 5.97
N VAL A 350 14.13 -0.92 4.67
CA VAL A 350 15.22 -1.06 3.68
C VAL A 350 16.34 -0.06 3.98
N VAL A 351 16.01 1.20 4.29
CA VAL A 351 17.01 2.22 4.63
C VAL A 351 17.78 1.85 5.90
N LEU A 352 17.11 1.38 6.95
CA LEU A 352 17.77 0.92 8.18
C LEU A 352 18.68 -0.29 7.90
N ALA A 353 18.28 -1.21 7.03
CA ALA A 353 19.12 -2.34 6.63
C ALA A 353 20.38 -1.89 5.86
N LEU A 354 20.25 -0.94 4.94
CA LEU A 354 21.38 -0.34 4.22
C LEU A 354 22.30 0.40 5.18
N LEU A 355 21.76 1.24 6.08
CA LEU A 355 22.55 1.98 7.08
C LEU A 355 23.23 1.04 8.08
N ALA A 356 22.58 -0.05 8.49
CA ALA A 356 23.20 -1.10 9.29
C ALA A 356 24.36 -1.77 8.54
N ALA A 357 24.22 -2.02 7.23
CA ALA A 357 25.33 -2.52 6.41
C ALA A 357 26.49 -1.52 6.34
N VAL A 358 26.21 -0.21 6.20
CA VAL A 358 27.25 0.82 6.26
C VAL A 358 27.95 0.83 7.63
N ALA A 359 27.19 0.81 8.73
CA ALA A 359 27.75 0.77 10.09
C ALA A 359 28.60 -0.49 10.34
N LEU A 360 28.16 -1.65 9.83
CA LEU A 360 28.90 -2.91 9.95
C LEU A 360 30.21 -2.89 9.14
N SER A 361 30.25 -2.18 8.02
CA SER A 361 31.46 -1.95 7.21
C SER A 361 32.48 -1.02 7.89
N ALA A 362 32.08 -0.31 8.95
CA ALA A 362 32.93 0.65 9.63
C ALA A 362 34.11 0.03 10.37
N PRO A 363 35.25 0.74 10.44
CA PRO A 363 36.39 0.29 11.23
C PRO A 363 36.00 0.17 12.70
N ASN A 364 36.51 -0.87 13.36
CA ASN A 364 36.36 -1.00 14.80
C ASN A 364 37.28 0.01 15.51
N ARG A 365 36.89 0.48 16.70
CA ARG A 365 37.74 1.34 17.54
C ARG A 365 38.93 0.53 18.08
N THR A 366 40.12 1.14 18.11
CA THR A 366 41.36 0.52 18.60
C THR A 366 41.32 0.21 20.10
N ALA A 367 40.74 1.11 20.90
CA ALA A 367 40.50 0.91 22.33
C ALA A 367 39.13 0.26 22.64
N GLY A 368 38.58 -0.50 21.68
CA GLY A 368 37.29 -1.17 21.85
C GLY A 368 37.34 -2.32 22.88
N PRO A 369 36.20 -2.70 23.49
CA PRO A 369 36.17 -3.82 24.41
C PRO A 369 36.48 -5.15 23.72
N ARG A 370 37.51 -5.87 24.19
CA ARG A 370 37.93 -7.17 23.62
C ARG A 370 36.86 -8.25 23.64
N TRP A 371 35.88 -8.17 24.56
CA TRP A 371 34.76 -9.11 24.61
C TRP A 371 33.85 -9.04 23.36
N LEU A 372 33.92 -7.95 22.59
CA LEU A 372 33.22 -7.81 21.32
C LEU A 372 33.99 -8.42 20.14
N ASP A 373 35.22 -8.90 20.32
CA ASP A 373 36.02 -9.50 19.24
C ASP A 373 35.44 -10.82 18.73
N ALA A 374 35.93 -11.27 17.57
CA ALA A 374 35.38 -12.47 16.93
C ALA A 374 35.65 -13.70 17.80
N SER A 375 34.58 -14.30 18.32
CA SER A 375 34.64 -15.52 19.12
C SER A 375 33.44 -16.42 18.82
N PRO A 376 33.57 -17.74 19.03
CA PRO A 376 32.45 -18.68 18.90
C PRO A 376 31.27 -18.30 19.81
N LYS A 377 31.56 -17.83 21.04
CA LYS A 377 30.54 -17.35 21.99
C LYS A 377 29.74 -16.18 21.43
N ARG A 378 30.42 -15.17 20.86
CA ARG A 378 29.75 -14.01 20.24
C ARG A 378 28.91 -14.43 19.03
N ALA A 379 29.42 -15.37 18.22
CA ALA A 379 28.67 -15.89 17.09
C ALA A 379 27.39 -16.60 17.55
N ALA A 380 27.47 -17.47 18.58
CA ALA A 380 26.32 -18.13 19.16
C ALA A 380 25.30 -17.14 19.74
N MET A 381 25.75 -16.10 20.46
CA MET A 381 24.88 -15.03 20.96
C MET A 381 24.19 -14.28 19.82
N ALA A 382 24.91 -13.90 18.76
CA ALA A 382 24.34 -13.20 17.62
C ALA A 382 23.28 -14.05 16.88
N VAL A 383 23.55 -15.35 16.73
CA VAL A 383 22.57 -16.31 16.18
C VAL A 383 21.36 -16.45 17.10
N GLY A 384 21.57 -16.53 18.42
CA GLY A 384 20.49 -16.57 19.41
C GLY A 384 19.59 -15.34 19.36
N PHE A 385 20.17 -14.12 19.34
CA PHE A 385 19.40 -12.88 19.19
C PHE A 385 18.68 -12.80 17.85
N ALA A 386 19.31 -13.23 16.75
CA ALA A 386 18.65 -13.29 15.45
C ALA A 386 17.48 -14.28 15.45
N ALA A 387 17.63 -15.46 16.07
CA ALA A 387 16.57 -16.45 16.20
C ALA A 387 15.41 -15.93 17.06
N LEU A 388 15.70 -15.27 18.18
CA LEU A 388 14.68 -14.62 19.03
C LEU A 388 13.95 -13.50 18.29
N PHE A 389 14.68 -12.66 17.55
CA PHE A 389 14.08 -11.62 16.71
C PHE A 389 13.16 -12.21 15.63
N VAL A 390 13.62 -13.27 14.94
CA VAL A 390 12.81 -13.97 13.94
C VAL A 390 11.57 -14.58 14.58
N ALA A 391 11.70 -15.29 15.72
CA ALA A 391 10.56 -15.87 16.42
C ALA A 391 9.53 -14.81 16.85
N SER A 392 10.00 -13.71 17.44
CA SER A 392 9.18 -12.54 17.80
C SER A 392 8.44 -11.96 16.59
N SER A 393 9.17 -11.77 15.48
CA SER A 393 8.60 -11.22 14.24
C SER A 393 7.59 -12.16 13.57
N LEU A 394 7.85 -13.48 13.61
CA LEU A 394 6.93 -14.49 13.10
C LEU A 394 5.65 -14.53 13.94
N TYR A 395 5.75 -14.36 15.27
CA TYR A 395 4.58 -14.24 16.14
C TYR A 395 3.74 -13.02 15.76
N SER A 396 4.35 -11.84 15.60
CA SER A 396 3.66 -10.64 15.11
C SER A 396 3.05 -10.83 13.72
N THR A 397 3.71 -11.55 12.83
CA THR A 397 3.19 -11.83 11.47
C THR A 397 1.99 -12.80 11.52
N ALA A 398 2.04 -13.80 12.41
CA ALA A 398 0.95 -14.75 12.60
C ALA A 398 -0.29 -14.07 13.20
N THR A 399 -0.12 -13.21 14.22
CA THR A 399 -1.25 -12.46 14.80
C THR A 399 -1.80 -11.41 13.83
N PHE A 400 -0.94 -10.80 12.99
CA PHE A 400 -1.41 -9.97 11.87
C PHE A 400 -2.28 -10.76 10.90
N LEU A 401 -1.86 -11.97 10.50
CA LEU A 401 -2.63 -12.81 9.58
C LEU A 401 -4.01 -13.16 10.14
N THR A 402 -4.13 -13.44 11.44
CA THR A 402 -5.42 -13.67 12.10
C THR A 402 -6.34 -12.46 11.96
N SER A 403 -5.83 -11.26 12.22
CA SER A 403 -6.58 -10.01 12.07
C SER A 403 -6.89 -9.69 10.59
N TRP A 404 -5.97 -10.00 9.68
CA TRP A 404 -6.12 -9.77 8.24
C TRP A 404 -7.21 -10.65 7.61
N ARG A 405 -7.38 -11.88 8.11
CA ARG A 405 -8.39 -12.85 7.66
C ARG A 405 -9.82 -12.45 8.01
N ASP A 406 -10.01 -11.59 9.01
CA ASP A 406 -11.32 -11.03 9.33
C ASP A 406 -11.73 -9.99 8.26
N ASN A 407 -12.09 -10.48 7.08
CA ASN A 407 -12.36 -9.67 5.89
C ASN A 407 -13.79 -9.93 5.36
N PRO A 408 -14.72 -8.98 5.54
CA PRO A 408 -16.10 -9.12 5.06
C PRO A 408 -16.23 -9.16 3.52
N ALA A 409 -15.25 -8.63 2.78
CA ALA A 409 -15.28 -8.61 1.32
C ALA A 409 -15.23 -10.01 0.69
N GLN A 410 -14.55 -10.97 1.31
CA GLN A 410 -14.42 -12.32 0.76
C GLN A 410 -15.75 -13.07 0.66
N PRO A 411 -16.52 -13.27 1.75
CA PRO A 411 -17.83 -13.92 1.65
C PRO A 411 -18.80 -13.11 0.80
N TYR A 412 -18.78 -11.77 0.89
CA TYR A 412 -19.63 -10.89 0.10
C TYR A 412 -19.42 -11.09 -1.41
N LEU A 413 -18.19 -10.96 -1.89
CA LEU A 413 -17.89 -11.08 -3.32
C LEU A 413 -18.16 -12.48 -3.87
N ARG A 414 -17.94 -13.53 -3.04
CA ARG A 414 -18.26 -14.91 -3.43
C ARG A 414 -19.76 -15.09 -3.62
N ASN A 415 -20.57 -14.62 -2.67
CA ASN A 415 -22.02 -14.72 -2.74
C ASN A 415 -22.58 -13.85 -3.88
N ALA A 416 -22.04 -12.65 -4.07
CA ALA A 416 -22.49 -11.73 -5.12
C ALA A 416 -22.21 -12.29 -6.50
N ARG A 417 -20.99 -12.81 -6.74
CA ARG A 417 -20.66 -13.46 -8.02
C ARG A 417 -21.60 -14.62 -8.33
N ALA A 418 -21.87 -15.50 -7.35
CA ALA A 418 -22.77 -16.62 -7.54
C ALA A 418 -24.23 -16.17 -7.78
N GLY A 419 -24.71 -15.18 -7.01
CA GLY A 419 -26.06 -14.65 -7.13
C GLY A 419 -26.30 -13.92 -8.46
N LEU A 420 -25.32 -13.14 -8.92
CA LEU A 420 -25.37 -12.45 -10.21
C LEU A 420 -25.38 -13.45 -11.38
N ALA A 421 -24.52 -14.47 -11.35
CA ALA A 421 -24.50 -15.51 -12.38
C ALA A 421 -25.82 -16.29 -12.44
N ALA A 422 -26.38 -16.65 -11.28
CA ALA A 422 -27.68 -17.33 -11.22
C ALA A 422 -28.82 -16.44 -11.73
N ALA A 423 -28.79 -15.14 -11.43
CA ALA A 423 -29.79 -14.19 -11.91
C ALA A 423 -29.72 -13.98 -13.43
N HIS A 424 -28.51 -13.88 -13.98
CA HIS A 424 -28.28 -13.78 -15.43
C HIS A 424 -28.79 -15.02 -16.17
N ALA A 425 -28.53 -16.21 -15.63
CA ALA A 425 -29.03 -17.46 -16.21
C ALA A 425 -30.56 -17.61 -16.14
N ALA A 426 -31.21 -16.93 -15.19
CA ALA A 426 -32.66 -17.06 -14.96
C ALA A 426 -33.51 -16.05 -15.73
N SER A 427 -32.97 -14.86 -16.06
CA SER A 427 -33.74 -13.77 -16.68
C SER A 427 -32.84 -12.67 -17.25
N ASP A 428 -33.29 -12.05 -18.35
CA ASP A 428 -32.66 -10.86 -18.94
C ASP A 428 -33.01 -9.55 -18.22
N ALA A 429 -33.84 -9.60 -17.18
CA ALA A 429 -34.22 -8.41 -16.42
C ALA A 429 -32.96 -7.75 -15.81
N PRO A 430 -32.71 -6.45 -16.04
CA PRO A 430 -31.56 -5.76 -15.47
C PRO A 430 -31.70 -5.59 -13.95
N LEU A 431 -30.60 -5.24 -13.29
CA LEU A 431 -30.57 -4.79 -11.91
C LEU A 431 -30.53 -3.27 -11.87
N LEU A 432 -31.18 -2.69 -10.86
CA LEU A 432 -30.90 -1.28 -10.52
C LEU A 432 -29.50 -1.21 -9.94
N ASP A 433 -28.74 -0.20 -10.37
CA ASP A 433 -27.44 0.05 -9.78
C ASP A 433 -27.60 0.46 -8.31
N GLN A 434 -26.68 -0.02 -7.49
CA GLN A 434 -26.80 0.09 -6.04
C GLN A 434 -25.41 0.07 -5.41
N GLU A 435 -25.30 0.73 -4.26
CA GLU A 435 -24.10 0.64 -3.44
C GLU A 435 -23.92 -0.79 -2.95
N VAL A 436 -22.67 -1.23 -2.89
CA VAL A 436 -22.34 -2.44 -2.15
C VAL A 436 -22.31 -2.18 -0.65
N ASP A 437 -22.21 -3.25 0.13
CA ASP A 437 -22.20 -3.13 1.59
C ASP A 437 -21.05 -2.21 2.06
N PRO A 438 -21.30 -1.24 2.98
CA PRO A 438 -20.28 -0.33 3.47
C PRO A 438 -19.10 -0.99 4.19
N LEU A 439 -19.25 -2.24 4.68
CA LEU A 439 -18.15 -3.04 5.22
C LEU A 439 -17.26 -3.63 4.10
N VAL A 440 -17.68 -3.55 2.84
CA VAL A 440 -16.89 -3.95 1.68
C VAL A 440 -16.20 -2.74 1.06
N LEU A 441 -16.99 -1.71 0.71
CA LEU A 441 -16.47 -0.46 0.16
C LEU A 441 -17.42 0.70 0.50
N GLN A 442 -16.93 1.68 1.25
CA GLN A 442 -17.76 2.79 1.73
C GLN A 442 -18.08 3.79 0.61
N ARG A 443 -19.16 4.57 0.82
CA ARG A 443 -19.63 5.62 -0.10
C ARG A 443 -18.59 6.68 -0.47
N VAL A 444 -17.58 6.90 0.38
CA VAL A 444 -16.47 7.82 0.06
C VAL A 444 -15.69 7.40 -1.19
N ALA A 445 -15.75 6.12 -1.57
CA ALA A 445 -15.11 5.60 -2.77
C ALA A 445 -16.01 5.67 -4.02
N ALA A 446 -17.13 6.39 -3.97
CA ALA A 446 -18.00 6.59 -5.12
C ALA A 446 -17.23 7.19 -6.32
N PRO A 447 -17.52 6.75 -7.56
CA PRO A 447 -18.57 5.78 -7.94
C PRO A 447 -18.12 4.30 -7.84
N GLN A 448 -16.90 4.01 -7.39
CA GLN A 448 -16.37 2.63 -7.39
C GLN A 448 -17.04 1.70 -6.36
N ASN A 449 -17.80 2.24 -5.40
CA ASN A 449 -18.65 1.47 -4.50
C ASN A 449 -19.98 1.00 -5.12
N MET A 450 -20.28 1.36 -6.37
CA MET A 450 -21.45 0.85 -7.08
C MET A 450 -21.23 -0.59 -7.55
N ALA A 451 -22.30 -1.39 -7.53
CA ALA A 451 -22.30 -2.75 -8.05
C ALA A 451 -21.95 -2.78 -9.55
N SER A 452 -22.41 -1.80 -10.33
CA SER A 452 -22.07 -1.66 -11.75
C SER A 452 -20.57 -1.50 -12.01
N HIS A 453 -19.87 -0.81 -11.11
CA HIS A 453 -18.43 -0.61 -11.19
C HIS A 453 -17.67 -1.85 -10.72
N MET A 454 -17.96 -2.35 -9.52
CA MET A 454 -17.20 -3.46 -8.92
C MET A 454 -17.37 -4.78 -9.68
N PHE A 455 -18.54 -5.01 -10.26
CA PHE A 455 -18.83 -6.23 -11.04
C PHE A 455 -18.75 -6.00 -12.56
N ALA A 456 -18.28 -4.83 -13.02
CA ALA A 456 -18.24 -4.43 -14.43
C ALA A 456 -17.67 -5.52 -15.36
N LEU A 457 -16.61 -6.21 -14.92
CA LEU A 457 -15.88 -7.21 -15.71
C LEU A 457 -16.41 -8.64 -15.61
N LEU A 458 -17.42 -8.89 -14.77
CA LEU A 458 -18.10 -10.18 -14.77
C LEU A 458 -18.92 -10.29 -16.06
N ARG A 459 -18.76 -11.40 -16.79
CA ARG A 459 -19.57 -11.69 -17.99
C ARG A 459 -20.94 -12.22 -17.62
N ASP A 460 -20.97 -13.13 -16.64
CA ASP A 460 -22.20 -13.79 -16.19
C ASP A 460 -22.86 -12.94 -15.10
N ARG A 461 -23.40 -11.77 -15.48
CA ARG A 461 -24.20 -10.92 -14.58
C ARG A 461 -25.31 -10.22 -15.37
N PRO A 462 -26.42 -9.82 -14.70
CA PRO A 462 -27.39 -8.93 -15.31
C PRO A 462 -26.77 -7.58 -15.68
N GLU A 463 -27.35 -6.92 -16.68
CA GLU A 463 -27.04 -5.52 -16.95
C GLU A 463 -27.52 -4.61 -15.82
N PHE A 464 -26.89 -3.44 -15.68
CA PHE A 464 -27.34 -2.41 -14.76
C PHE A 464 -28.08 -1.32 -15.53
N ALA A 465 -29.30 -0.99 -15.11
CA ALA A 465 -30.16 -0.04 -15.79
C ALA A 465 -30.94 0.83 -14.78
N SER A 466 -31.52 1.92 -15.27
CA SER A 466 -32.36 2.83 -14.47
C SER A 466 -33.76 2.28 -14.15
N ALA A 467 -34.17 1.18 -14.80
CA ALA A 467 -35.47 0.55 -14.59
C ALA A 467 -35.37 -0.98 -14.68
N THR A 468 -36.23 -1.68 -13.96
CA THR A 468 -36.33 -3.15 -13.99
C THR A 468 -37.75 -3.63 -13.71
N THR A 469 -38.14 -4.75 -14.29
CA THR A 469 -39.38 -5.47 -13.97
C THR A 469 -39.23 -6.43 -12.78
N GLN A 470 -37.99 -6.70 -12.36
CA GLN A 470 -37.68 -7.63 -11.27
C GLN A 470 -36.76 -6.98 -10.26
N LEU A 471 -37.38 -6.30 -9.27
CA LEU A 471 -36.64 -5.59 -8.24
C LEU A 471 -35.89 -6.56 -7.31
N ARG A 472 -34.56 -6.44 -7.31
CA ARG A 472 -33.62 -7.28 -6.57
C ARG A 472 -32.49 -6.42 -6.02
N MET A 473 -31.91 -6.84 -4.89
CA MET A 473 -30.79 -6.14 -4.26
C MET A 473 -29.77 -7.13 -3.69
N LEU A 474 -28.52 -6.69 -3.54
CA LEU A 474 -27.51 -7.39 -2.78
C LEU A 474 -27.70 -7.06 -1.29
N ASP A 475 -27.89 -8.08 -0.46
CA ASP A 475 -27.89 -7.90 0.99
C ASP A 475 -26.47 -7.69 1.55
N SER A 476 -26.34 -7.45 2.86
CA SER A 476 -25.06 -7.22 3.53
C SER A 476 -24.09 -8.41 3.46
N SER A 477 -24.59 -9.61 3.13
CA SER A 477 -23.79 -10.81 2.91
C SER A 477 -23.43 -11.02 1.43
N GLY A 478 -23.85 -10.13 0.55
CA GLY A 478 -23.66 -10.20 -0.90
C GLY A 478 -24.61 -11.16 -1.59
N ARG A 479 -25.68 -11.62 -0.96
CA ARG A 479 -26.66 -12.48 -1.63
C ARG A 479 -27.65 -11.62 -2.39
N LEU A 480 -27.97 -12.03 -3.61
CA LEU A 480 -29.01 -11.38 -4.39
C LEU A 480 -30.38 -11.83 -3.90
N VAL A 481 -31.17 -10.91 -3.37
CA VAL A 481 -32.50 -11.14 -2.80
C VAL A 481 -33.56 -10.33 -3.52
N LYS A 482 -34.83 -10.77 -3.45
CA LYS A 482 -35.96 -9.95 -3.90
C LYS A 482 -36.03 -8.70 -3.03
N ALA A 483 -36.09 -7.52 -3.64
CA ALA A 483 -36.21 -6.27 -2.90
C ALA A 483 -37.62 -5.69 -3.03
N ARG A 484 -37.93 -4.71 -2.19
CA ARG A 484 -39.17 -3.95 -2.22
C ARG A 484 -38.83 -2.48 -2.06
N VAL A 485 -39.63 -1.60 -2.65
CA VAL A 485 -39.48 -0.16 -2.41
C VAL A 485 -39.99 0.15 -1.00
N THR A 486 -39.21 0.92 -0.24
CA THR A 486 -39.64 1.43 1.07
C THR A 486 -40.70 2.49 0.86
N TRP A 487 -41.85 2.36 1.54
CA TRP A 487 -43.01 3.23 1.39
C TRP A 487 -42.81 4.57 2.12
N ILE A 488 -41.89 5.40 1.65
CA ILE A 488 -41.62 6.73 2.24
C ILE A 488 -42.66 7.73 1.75
N ARG A 489 -42.97 7.71 0.45
CA ARG A 489 -44.03 8.51 -0.18
C ARG A 489 -44.81 7.65 -1.15
N THR A 490 -46.04 8.08 -1.40
CA THR A 490 -46.96 7.46 -2.35
C THR A 490 -47.39 8.50 -3.37
N ILE A 491 -47.75 8.04 -4.56
CA ILE A 491 -48.38 8.88 -5.58
C ILE A 491 -49.87 8.98 -5.21
N ALA A 492 -50.41 10.20 -5.16
CA ALA A 492 -51.83 10.42 -4.91
C ALA A 492 -52.69 9.72 -5.98
N PRO A 493 -53.91 9.24 -5.69
CA PRO A 493 -54.78 8.66 -6.71
C PRO A 493 -55.02 9.64 -7.86
N GLY A 494 -54.84 9.18 -9.09
CA GLY A 494 -55.06 10.00 -10.28
C GLY A 494 -56.55 10.24 -10.56
N PRO A 495 -56.89 11.27 -11.35
CA PRO A 495 -58.27 11.73 -11.53
C PRO A 495 -59.13 10.80 -12.39
N MET A 496 -58.55 9.84 -13.13
CA MET A 496 -59.32 8.94 -13.98
C MET A 496 -59.70 7.64 -13.26
N PRO A 497 -60.99 7.30 -13.17
CA PRO A 497 -61.43 6.01 -12.65
C PRO A 497 -60.74 4.86 -13.37
N GLN A 498 -60.29 3.84 -12.63
CA GLN A 498 -59.64 2.61 -13.12
C GLN A 498 -58.31 2.78 -13.89
N CYS A 499 -57.91 4.00 -14.27
CA CYS A 499 -56.67 4.29 -14.99
C CYS A 499 -55.66 5.10 -14.15
N GLY A 500 -56.13 5.91 -13.20
CA GLY A 500 -55.27 6.79 -12.41
C GLY A 500 -54.87 8.03 -13.20
N TYR A 501 -53.60 8.11 -13.60
CA TYR A 501 -53.07 9.23 -14.40
C TYR A 501 -52.87 8.80 -15.85
N PHE A 502 -53.58 9.45 -16.76
CA PHE A 502 -53.43 9.20 -18.19
C PHE A 502 -52.33 10.08 -18.78
N ALA A 503 -51.34 9.45 -19.39
CA ALA A 503 -50.21 10.10 -20.04
C ALA A 503 -50.16 9.70 -21.53
N GLN A 504 -49.88 10.66 -22.39
CA GLN A 504 -49.63 10.48 -23.82
C GLN A 504 -48.36 11.26 -24.23
N PRO A 505 -47.72 10.95 -25.37
CA PRO A 505 -46.51 11.65 -25.80
C PRO A 505 -46.66 13.18 -25.90
N ASP A 506 -47.84 13.67 -26.29
CA ASP A 506 -48.21 15.07 -26.40
C ASP A 506 -48.88 15.64 -25.13
N LYS A 507 -49.17 14.78 -24.15
CA LYS A 507 -49.87 15.14 -22.91
C LYS A 507 -49.23 14.46 -21.70
N PRO A 508 -48.11 14.99 -21.16
CA PRO A 508 -47.46 14.44 -19.99
C PRO A 508 -48.35 14.57 -18.74
N ALA A 509 -48.32 13.57 -17.87
CA ALA A 509 -49.04 13.59 -16.59
C ALA A 509 -48.12 14.01 -15.45
N ARG A 510 -48.62 14.87 -14.56
CA ARG A 510 -47.91 15.25 -13.33
C ARG A 510 -48.42 14.40 -12.17
N LEU A 511 -47.57 13.51 -11.67
CA LEU A 511 -47.85 12.67 -10.52
C LEU A 511 -47.55 13.44 -9.23
N ILE A 512 -48.54 13.59 -8.34
CA ILE A 512 -48.37 14.33 -7.08
C ILE A 512 -47.97 13.36 -5.97
N LEU A 513 -46.82 13.61 -5.34
CA LEU A 513 -46.37 12.84 -4.18
C LEU A 513 -47.14 13.27 -2.93
N SER A 514 -47.38 12.32 -2.01
CA SER A 514 -48.09 12.54 -0.74
C SER A 514 -47.34 13.44 0.26
N GLY A 515 -46.12 13.87 -0.07
CA GLY A 515 -45.31 14.77 0.74
C GLY A 515 -43.90 14.96 0.16
N PRO A 516 -43.08 15.84 0.76
CA PRO A 516 -41.74 16.15 0.27
C PRO A 516 -40.78 14.96 0.46
N LEU A 517 -39.76 14.86 -0.41
CA LEU A 517 -38.63 13.93 -0.31
C LEU A 517 -37.34 14.70 -0.02
N LEU A 518 -36.36 14.03 0.58
CA LEU A 518 -35.01 14.60 0.66
C LEU A 518 -34.38 14.66 -0.74
N PRO A 519 -33.50 15.64 -1.02
CA PRO A 519 -32.76 15.70 -2.29
C PRO A 519 -31.75 14.56 -2.35
N ALA A 520 -32.17 13.43 -2.92
CA ALA A 520 -31.40 12.20 -3.04
C ALA A 520 -31.95 11.38 -4.23
N ASP A 521 -31.25 10.33 -4.62
CA ASP A 521 -31.74 9.37 -5.60
C ASP A 521 -32.81 8.48 -4.96
N TRP A 522 -33.96 8.35 -5.65
CA TRP A 522 -35.10 7.58 -5.18
C TRP A 522 -35.50 6.51 -6.19
N THR A 523 -35.77 5.30 -5.70
CA THR A 523 -36.42 4.24 -6.49
C THR A 523 -37.93 4.36 -6.34
N VAL A 524 -38.65 4.29 -7.46
CA VAL A 524 -40.11 4.30 -7.50
C VAL A 524 -40.62 2.97 -8.06
N GLU A 525 -41.68 2.44 -7.45
CA GLU A 525 -42.46 1.34 -7.99
C GLU A 525 -43.65 1.92 -8.77
N LEU A 526 -43.65 1.76 -10.09
CA LEU A 526 -44.72 2.24 -10.96
C LEU A 526 -45.52 1.06 -11.51
N ASN A 527 -46.81 1.04 -11.16
CA ASN A 527 -47.79 0.17 -11.81
C ASN A 527 -48.46 0.97 -12.94
N TYR A 528 -48.44 0.44 -14.15
CA TYR A 528 -48.99 1.13 -15.32
C TYR A 528 -49.83 0.18 -16.19
N LEU A 529 -50.70 0.78 -17.00
CA LEU A 529 -51.45 0.11 -18.06
C LEU A 529 -50.99 0.70 -19.40
N ALA A 530 -50.66 -0.17 -20.35
CA ALA A 530 -50.30 0.24 -21.71
C ALA A 530 -51.03 -0.66 -22.71
N ASN A 531 -51.52 -0.06 -23.80
CA ASN A 531 -52.17 -0.77 -24.91
C ASN A 531 -51.23 -1.02 -26.10
N SER A 532 -49.99 -0.55 -26.01
CA SER A 532 -48.95 -0.69 -27.04
C SER A 532 -47.56 -0.60 -26.39
N ASP A 533 -46.56 -1.15 -27.07
CA ASP A 533 -45.17 -1.02 -26.66
C ASP A 533 -44.68 0.42 -26.85
N GLY A 534 -43.88 0.91 -25.90
CA GLY A 534 -43.34 2.26 -25.96
C GLY A 534 -42.37 2.57 -24.82
N SER A 535 -41.81 3.78 -24.85
CA SER A 535 -40.93 4.30 -23.81
C SER A 535 -41.65 5.35 -22.97
N MET A 536 -41.47 5.31 -21.66
CA MET A 536 -41.88 6.39 -20.77
C MET A 536 -40.65 7.05 -20.15
N THR A 537 -40.69 8.38 -20.02
CA THR A 537 -39.69 9.14 -19.26
C THR A 537 -40.35 9.63 -18.00
N LEU A 538 -39.75 9.30 -16.85
CA LEU A 538 -40.15 9.81 -15.56
C LEU A 538 -39.12 10.82 -15.07
N THR A 539 -39.57 12.00 -14.64
CA THR A 539 -38.74 13.02 -14.04
C THR A 539 -39.34 13.49 -12.72
N MET A 540 -38.49 13.81 -11.76
CA MET A 540 -38.88 14.42 -10.49
C MET A 540 -38.40 15.88 -10.50
N ALA A 541 -39.28 16.83 -10.20
CA ALA A 541 -39.01 18.26 -10.37
C ALA A 541 -37.96 18.83 -9.39
N GLU A 542 -37.74 18.17 -8.25
CA GLU A 542 -36.70 18.47 -7.27
C GLU A 542 -36.07 17.17 -6.74
N GLY A 543 -34.74 17.10 -6.86
CA GLY A 543 -33.85 15.92 -6.79
C GLY A 543 -32.67 16.23 -7.73
N PRO A 544 -31.45 15.68 -7.54
CA PRO A 544 -30.25 16.17 -8.25
C PRO A 544 -30.41 16.26 -9.77
#